data_AF-A0A6L3CB30-F1
#
_entry.id   AF-A0A6L3CB30-F1
#
_cell.length_a   1.000
_cell.length_b   1.000
_cell.length_c   1.000
_cell.angle_alpha   90.00
_cell.angle_beta   90.00
_cell.angle_gamma   90.00
#
_symmetry.space_group_name_H-M   'P 1'
#
loop_
_entity.id
_entity.type
_entity.pdbx_description
1 polymer ?
#
loop_
_entity_poly.entity_id
_entity_poly.type
_entity_poly.pdbx_seq_one_letter_code
_entity_poly.pdbx_strand_id
1 'polypeptide(L)'
;MAPTEDLLHMMDDMGIPTGVDIDKLIDCVWTAERIMGRELYGHVSKAGPRPKTVDQLYDINAPFVETTEQAKHFKKGPEVYEGGIYPYSEPITSPYRDRVDAGGPAYDDANGDFPWKQDWFPAKS
;
A
#
# COMPACT_ATOMS: atom_id res chain seq x y z
N MET A 1 -13.41 14.27 14.44
CA MET A 1 -12.26 13.67 15.17
C MET A 1 -11.62 12.68 14.24
N ALA A 2 -10.30 12.71 14.07
CA ALA A 2 -9.59 11.81 13.17
C ALA A 2 -9.41 10.43 13.81
N PRO A 3 -9.52 9.32 13.04
CA PRO A 3 -9.09 8.00 13.49
C PRO A 3 -7.62 8.04 13.93
N THR A 4 -7.29 7.39 15.04
CA THR A 4 -5.94 7.45 15.61
C THR A 4 -4.91 6.83 14.67
N GLU A 5 -5.26 5.74 14.01
CA GLU A 5 -4.40 5.06 13.05
C GLU A 5 -4.06 5.94 11.84
N ASP A 6 -5.02 6.72 11.33
CA ASP A 6 -4.82 7.61 10.19
C ASP A 6 -3.87 8.77 10.57
N LEU A 7 -4.04 9.34 11.76
CA LEU A 7 -3.18 10.41 12.28
C LEU A 7 -1.74 9.91 12.48
N LEU A 8 -1.57 8.76 13.13
CA LEU A 8 -0.25 8.24 13.45
C LEU A 8 0.49 7.75 12.21
N HIS A 9 -0.22 7.17 11.23
CA HIS A 9 0.35 6.79 9.95
C HIS A 9 0.86 8.01 9.17
N MET A 10 0.09 9.11 9.15
CA MET A 10 0.54 10.38 8.57
C MET A 10 1.78 10.93 9.28
N MET A 11 1.80 10.93 10.62
CA MET A 11 2.95 11.41 11.40
C MET A 11 4.22 10.57 11.13
N ASP A 12 4.08 9.25 11.03
CA ASP A 12 5.19 8.35 10.65
C ASP A 12 5.74 8.68 9.25
N ASP A 13 4.86 8.88 8.26
CA ASP A 13 5.27 9.26 6.90
C ASP A 13 5.90 10.67 6.83
N MET A 14 5.60 11.56 7.77
CA MET A 14 6.28 12.84 7.94
C MET A 14 7.62 12.76 8.68
N GLY A 15 8.03 11.56 9.13
CA GLY A 15 9.25 11.35 9.89
C GLY A 15 9.14 11.75 11.37
N ILE A 16 7.92 11.89 11.91
CA ILE A 16 7.69 12.20 13.32
C ILE A 16 7.55 10.87 14.09
N PRO A 17 8.49 10.55 15.01
CA PRO A 17 8.43 9.30 15.75
C PRO A 17 7.23 9.29 16.71
N THR A 18 6.33 8.33 16.52
CA THR A 18 5.14 8.15 17.37
C THR A 18 5.37 7.13 18.49
N GLY A 19 6.31 6.18 18.28
CA GLY A 19 6.54 5.05 19.17
C GLY A 19 5.42 3.99 19.13
N VAL A 20 4.46 4.13 18.21
CA VAL A 20 3.31 3.23 18.10
C VAL A 20 3.53 2.23 16.97
N ASP A 21 3.28 0.96 17.28
CA ASP A 21 3.22 -0.11 16.31
C ASP A 21 1.87 -0.03 15.57
N ILE A 22 1.91 0.45 14.32
CA ILE A 22 0.72 0.65 13.49
C ILE A 22 0.02 -0.68 13.20
N ASP A 23 0.77 -1.76 12.99
CA ASP A 23 0.18 -3.07 12.71
C ASP A 23 -0.65 -3.57 13.88
N LYS A 24 -0.16 -3.39 15.10
CA LYS A 24 -0.92 -3.72 16.32
C LYS A 24 -2.09 -2.77 16.55
N LEU A 25 -1.95 -1.48 16.20
CA LEU A 25 -3.05 -0.53 16.32
C LEU A 25 -4.23 -0.91 15.40
N ILE A 26 -3.95 -1.35 14.17
CA ILE A 26 -4.97 -1.86 13.25
C ILE A 26 -5.68 -3.09 13.84
N ASP A 27 -4.93 -4.02 14.45
CA ASP A 27 -5.51 -5.20 15.13
C ASP A 27 -6.44 -4.80 16.29
N CYS A 28 -6.10 -3.73 17.02
CA CYS A 28 -6.96 -3.15 18.05
C CYS A 28 -8.26 -2.58 17.44
N VAL A 29 -8.18 -1.87 16.32
CA VAL A 29 -9.35 -1.32 15.61
C VAL A 29 -10.29 -2.44 15.18
N TRP A 30 -9.78 -3.48 14.52
CA TRP A 30 -10.59 -4.64 14.11
C TRP A 30 -11.21 -5.39 15.29
N THR A 31 -10.52 -5.41 16.44
CA THR A 31 -11.07 -5.97 17.67
C THR A 31 -12.20 -5.10 18.22
N ALA A 32 -12.06 -3.78 18.18
CA ALA A 32 -13.11 -2.85 18.58
C ALA A 32 -14.35 -2.97 17.67
N GLU A 33 -14.17 -3.07 16.34
CA GLU A 33 -15.26 -3.31 15.39
C GLU A 33 -16.07 -4.58 15.74
N ARG A 34 -15.37 -5.68 16.05
CA ARG A 34 -15.99 -6.94 16.47
C ARG A 34 -16.79 -6.80 17.76
N ILE A 35 -16.25 -6.08 18.75
CA ILE A 35 -16.93 -5.85 20.03
C ILE A 35 -18.17 -4.97 19.85
N MET A 36 -18.08 -3.93 19.02
CA MET A 36 -19.19 -3.00 18.78
C MET A 36 -20.24 -3.54 17.81
N GLY A 37 -19.91 -4.57 17.01
CA GLY A 37 -20.80 -5.11 15.98
C GLY A 37 -21.04 -4.13 14.82
N ARG A 38 -20.13 -3.18 14.58
CA ARG A 38 -20.19 -2.22 13.47
C ARG A 38 -18.80 -1.87 12.97
N GLU A 39 -18.72 -1.44 11.72
CA GLU A 39 -17.48 -0.93 11.15
C GLU A 39 -17.09 0.44 11.72
N LEU A 40 -15.78 0.64 11.81
CA LEU A 40 -15.10 1.90 12.03
C LEU A 40 -14.46 2.35 10.72
N TYR A 41 -14.54 3.64 10.42
CA TYR A 41 -14.08 4.21 9.15
C TYR A 41 -12.74 4.93 9.30
N GLY A 42 -11.69 4.16 9.64
CA GLY A 42 -10.30 4.58 9.43
C GLY A 42 -9.77 4.04 8.10
N HIS A 43 -8.99 4.83 7.37
CA HIS A 43 -8.48 4.40 6.07
C HIS A 43 -7.37 3.37 6.23
N VAL A 44 -6.46 3.62 7.17
CA VAL A 44 -5.31 2.75 7.45
C VAL A 44 -5.78 1.39 7.99
N SER A 45 -6.86 1.33 8.76
CA SER A 45 -7.42 0.07 9.24
C SER A 45 -8.19 -0.71 8.16
N LYS A 46 -8.62 -0.06 7.06
CA LYS A 46 -9.30 -0.74 5.94
C LYS A 46 -8.35 -1.22 4.86
N ALA A 47 -7.37 -0.39 4.49
CA ALA A 47 -6.38 -0.72 3.47
C ALA A 47 -5.15 -1.44 4.06
N GLY A 48 -4.73 -1.07 5.26
CA GLY A 48 -3.40 -1.39 5.80
C GLY A 48 -2.42 -0.21 5.67
N PRO A 49 -1.25 -0.28 6.32
CA PRO A 49 -0.24 0.75 6.22
C PRO A 49 0.42 0.75 4.84
N ARG A 50 0.94 1.90 4.43
CA ARG A 50 1.80 2.02 3.24
C ARG A 50 3.01 1.07 3.33
N PRO A 51 3.25 0.19 2.34
CA PRO A 51 4.45 -0.63 2.28
C PRO A 51 5.73 0.19 2.34
N LYS A 52 6.69 -0.24 3.15
CA LYS A 52 8.00 0.41 3.33
C LYS A 52 9.14 -0.44 2.76
N THR A 53 8.94 -1.74 2.61
CA THR A 53 9.94 -2.70 2.10
C THR A 53 9.40 -3.50 0.91
N VAL A 54 10.30 -4.12 0.14
CA VAL A 54 9.96 -4.86 -1.09
C VAL A 54 9.05 -6.04 -0.79
N ASP A 55 9.28 -6.75 0.32
CA ASP A 55 8.48 -7.89 0.78
C ASP A 55 7.05 -7.50 1.22
N GLN A 56 6.79 -6.21 1.45
CA GLN A 56 5.47 -5.68 1.78
C GLN A 56 4.68 -5.20 0.56
N LEU A 57 5.29 -5.19 -0.63
CA LEU A 57 4.58 -4.82 -1.84
C LEU A 57 3.56 -5.90 -2.20
N TYR A 58 2.35 -5.47 -2.54
CA TYR A 58 1.36 -6.36 -3.11
C TYR A 58 1.79 -6.82 -4.51
N ASP A 59 1.21 -7.94 -4.95
CA ASP A 59 1.38 -8.44 -6.32
C ASP A 59 0.87 -7.38 -7.29
N ILE A 60 1.72 -6.97 -8.24
CA ILE A 60 1.33 -6.00 -9.27
C ILE A 60 0.16 -6.52 -10.12
N ASN A 61 -0.02 -7.84 -10.20
CA ASN A 61 -1.13 -8.49 -10.89
C ASN A 61 -2.34 -8.75 -9.98
N ALA A 62 -2.40 -8.20 -8.76
CA ALA A 62 -3.54 -8.39 -7.87
C ALA A 62 -4.88 -8.11 -8.61
N PRO A 63 -5.92 -8.92 -8.38
CA PRO A 63 -7.20 -8.77 -9.03
C PRO A 63 -7.91 -7.50 -8.57
N PHE A 64 -9.02 -7.18 -9.23
CA PHE A 64 -9.86 -6.05 -8.85
C PHE A 64 -10.37 -6.21 -7.40
N VAL A 65 -10.17 -5.16 -6.59
CA VAL A 65 -10.60 -5.12 -5.18
C VAL A 65 -12.03 -4.59 -5.11
N GLU A 66 -12.96 -5.45 -4.73
CA GLU A 66 -14.41 -5.17 -4.71
C GLU A 66 -14.98 -5.00 -3.30
N THR A 67 -14.26 -5.47 -2.28
CA THR A 67 -14.74 -5.52 -0.89
C THR A 67 -13.75 -4.94 0.11
N THR A 68 -14.25 -4.55 1.28
CA THR A 68 -13.42 -4.08 2.40
C THR A 68 -12.53 -5.19 2.97
N GLU A 69 -12.93 -6.47 2.87
CA GLU A 69 -12.05 -7.58 3.25
C GLU A 69 -10.91 -7.77 2.26
N GLN A 70 -11.17 -7.67 0.94
CA GLN A 70 -10.13 -7.71 -0.08
C GLN A 70 -9.15 -6.53 0.04
N ALA A 71 -9.64 -5.35 0.46
CA ALA A 71 -8.79 -4.18 0.69
C ALA A 71 -7.71 -4.41 1.78
N LYS A 72 -7.92 -5.36 2.69
CA LYS A 72 -6.97 -5.69 3.77
C LYS A 72 -5.73 -6.46 3.30
N HIS A 73 -5.58 -6.73 2.00
CA HIS A 73 -4.49 -7.55 1.45
C HIS A 73 -3.08 -7.04 1.77
N PHE A 74 -2.88 -5.75 2.06
CA PHE A 74 -1.59 -5.24 2.51
C PHE A 74 -1.12 -5.86 3.84
N LYS A 75 -2.07 -6.21 4.74
CA LYS A 75 -1.78 -6.86 6.02
C LYS A 75 -2.11 -8.35 6.01
N LYS A 76 -3.16 -8.75 5.29
CA LYS A 76 -3.63 -10.14 5.23
C LYS A 76 -3.11 -10.94 4.04
N GLY A 77 -2.32 -10.37 3.15
CA GLY A 77 -1.77 -11.11 2.01
C GLY A 77 -2.77 -11.39 0.88
N PRO A 78 -2.34 -12.12 -0.16
CA PRO A 78 -3.13 -12.38 -1.37
C PRO A 78 -4.36 -13.27 -1.16
N GLU A 79 -4.41 -14.06 -0.08
CA GLU A 79 -5.53 -14.96 0.20
C GLU A 79 -6.89 -14.26 0.30
N VAL A 80 -6.92 -12.96 0.65
CA VAL A 80 -8.20 -12.23 0.80
C VAL A 80 -8.88 -11.90 -0.53
N TYR A 81 -8.18 -12.03 -1.65
CA TYR A 81 -8.71 -11.78 -2.98
C TYR A 81 -8.63 -13.01 -3.90
N GLU A 82 -8.48 -14.21 -3.34
CA GLU A 82 -8.54 -15.45 -4.11
C GLU A 82 -9.87 -15.55 -4.88
N GLY A 83 -9.78 -15.93 -6.16
CA GLY A 83 -10.94 -15.99 -7.06
C GLY A 83 -11.42 -14.62 -7.58
N GLY A 84 -10.69 -13.54 -7.30
CA GLY A 84 -11.00 -12.20 -7.80
C GLY A 84 -10.93 -12.09 -9.33
N ILE A 85 -11.59 -11.05 -9.87
CA ILE A 85 -11.61 -10.76 -11.30
C ILE A 85 -10.33 -10.05 -11.70
N TYR A 86 -9.62 -10.58 -12.70
CA TYR A 86 -8.45 -9.94 -13.27
C TYR A 86 -8.89 -9.06 -14.45
N PRO A 87 -8.81 -7.73 -14.34
CA PRO A 87 -9.26 -6.84 -15.41
C PRO A 87 -8.32 -6.83 -16.63
N TYR A 88 -7.11 -7.36 -16.48
CA TYR A 88 -6.08 -7.39 -17.53
C TYR A 88 -5.97 -8.80 -18.13
N SER A 89 -5.79 -8.86 -19.45
CA SER A 89 -5.60 -10.12 -20.18
C SER A 89 -4.16 -10.61 -20.20
N GLU A 90 -3.20 -9.72 -19.91
CA GLU A 90 -1.77 -9.99 -19.89
C GLU A 90 -1.18 -9.49 -18.56
N PRO A 91 -0.09 -10.10 -18.06
CA PRO A 91 0.59 -9.64 -16.86
C PRO A 91 1.05 -8.18 -16.96
N ILE A 92 0.94 -7.44 -15.86
CA ILE A 92 1.38 -6.04 -15.78
C ILE A 92 2.90 -6.00 -15.72
N THR A 93 3.51 -5.30 -16.67
CA THR A 93 4.95 -4.99 -16.69
C THR A 93 5.19 -3.56 -16.23
N SER A 94 6.22 -3.32 -15.42
CA SER A 94 6.58 -1.97 -15.00
C SER A 94 8.09 -1.82 -14.86
N PRO A 95 8.74 -0.89 -15.60
CA PRO A 95 10.17 -0.66 -15.44
C PRO A 95 10.53 -0.13 -14.04
N TYR A 96 9.58 0.47 -13.32
CA TYR A 96 9.76 0.85 -11.92
C TYR A 96 9.79 -0.39 -11.02
N ARG A 97 8.90 -1.36 -11.25
CA ARG A 97 8.82 -2.58 -10.45
C ARG A 97 10.06 -3.45 -10.68
N ASP A 98 10.48 -3.62 -11.93
CA ASP A 98 11.70 -4.38 -12.28
C ASP A 98 12.94 -3.85 -11.55
N ARG A 99 13.06 -2.52 -11.41
CA ARG A 99 14.17 -1.90 -10.67
C ARG A 99 14.10 -2.16 -9.17
N VAL A 100 12.91 -2.06 -8.58
CA VAL A 100 12.71 -2.34 -7.15
C VAL A 100 12.99 -3.80 -6.83
N ASP A 101 12.53 -4.72 -7.68
CA ASP A 101 12.74 -6.16 -7.51
C ASP A 101 14.22 -6.54 -7.71
N ALA A 102 14.96 -5.79 -8.53
CA ALA A 102 16.42 -5.89 -8.64
C ALA A 102 17.20 -5.27 -7.45
N GLY A 103 16.50 -4.73 -6.44
CA GLY A 103 17.09 -4.11 -5.25
C GLY A 103 17.49 -2.64 -5.42
N GLY A 104 17.13 -2.02 -6.54
CA GLY A 104 17.34 -0.59 -6.79
C GLY A 104 16.18 0.28 -6.30
N PRO A 105 16.32 1.62 -6.34
CA PRO A 105 15.21 2.52 -6.07
C PRO A 105 14.21 2.51 -7.23
N ALA A 106 12.93 2.78 -6.91
CA ALA A 106 11.86 2.89 -7.90
C ALA A 106 12.15 3.97 -8.95
N TYR A 107 12.77 5.08 -8.54
CA TYR A 107 13.23 6.16 -9.39
C TYR A 107 14.55 6.72 -8.87
N ASP A 108 15.35 7.30 -9.75
CA ASP A 108 16.56 8.01 -9.35
C ASP A 108 16.19 9.32 -8.64
N ASP A 109 17.17 9.94 -7.99
CA ASP A 109 17.00 11.29 -7.47
C ASP A 109 16.62 12.30 -8.58
N ALA A 110 16.31 13.54 -8.19
CA ALA A 110 15.82 14.56 -9.13
C ALA A 110 16.78 14.90 -10.28
N ASN A 111 18.06 14.50 -10.20
CA ASN A 111 19.09 14.72 -11.21
C ASN A 111 19.48 13.45 -11.98
N GLY A 112 18.90 12.30 -11.63
CA GLY A 112 19.18 11.03 -12.26
C GLY A 112 18.62 10.89 -13.68
N ASP A 113 18.68 9.67 -14.20
CA ASP A 113 18.28 9.37 -15.58
C ASP A 113 16.88 8.76 -15.64
N PHE A 114 16.53 7.89 -14.70
CA PHE A 114 15.24 7.22 -14.66
C PHE A 114 14.32 7.83 -13.61
N PRO A 115 13.04 8.15 -13.94
CA PRO A 115 12.42 8.08 -15.26
C PRO A 115 12.64 9.33 -16.11
N TRP A 116 13.36 10.33 -15.61
CA TRP A 116 13.37 11.72 -16.11
C TRP A 116 13.85 11.92 -17.54
N LYS A 117 14.69 11.02 -18.07
CA LYS A 117 15.30 11.09 -19.41
C LYS A 117 14.82 9.99 -20.35
N GLN A 118 13.70 9.33 -20.03
CA GLN A 118 13.12 8.29 -20.87
C GLN A 118 12.24 8.91 -21.97
N ASP A 119 12.24 8.34 -23.17
CA ASP A 119 11.48 8.85 -24.33
C ASP A 119 9.96 8.95 -24.07
N TRP A 120 9.43 8.11 -23.18
CA TRP A 120 8.02 8.07 -22.80
C TRP A 120 7.69 8.98 -21.61
N PHE A 121 8.69 9.51 -20.90
CA PHE A 121 8.45 10.38 -19.75
C PHE A 121 8.32 11.84 -20.23
N PRO A 122 7.26 12.57 -19.84
CA PRO A 122 7.09 13.94 -20.27
C PRO A 122 8.25 14.79 -19.76
N ALA A 123 9.05 15.33 -20.69
CA ALA A 123 10.15 16.23 -20.36
C ALA A 123 9.60 17.47 -19.62
N LYS A 124 10.32 17.94 -18.61
CA LYS A 124 9.99 19.22 -17.96
C LYS A 124 10.07 20.32 -19.03
N SER A 125 8.92 20.95 -19.33
CA SER A 125 8.82 22.13 -20.19
C SER A 125 9.59 23.32 -19.62
#